data_AF-T0ZEM4-F1
#
_entry.id   AF-T0ZEM4-F1
#
_cell.length_a   1.000
_cell.length_b   1.000
_cell.length_c   1.000
_cell.angle_alpha   90.00
_cell.angle_beta   90.00
_cell.angle_gamma   90.00
#
_symmetry.space_group_name_H-M   'P 1'
#
loop_
_entity.id
_entity.type
_entity.pdbx_description
1 polymer ?
#
loop_
_entity_poly.entity_id
_entity_poly.type
_entity_poly.pdbx_seq_one_letter_code
_entity_poly.pdbx_strand_id
1 'polypeptide(L)'
;WLCGMVALGCGIGLLWPRTAAVSARVLLVYLLLWLVAFKVSVIVRAPAVEVSYESAGETAVLVAGAWVLHAWFAGSRGRELRAGRAAGYSGVRGARLLYALALIAFGLSHFAYLELTAALVPGWLPFPVFWACLTGAAYLVAGAALLIGVHARLAAALAAVQMGLFTLLVW
;
A
#
# COMPACT_ATOMS: atom_id res chain seq x y z
N TRP A 1 2.19 17.92 10.00
CA TRP A 1 3.13 17.66 11.11
C TRP A 1 2.80 16.39 11.90
N LEU A 2 1.62 16.27 12.52
CA LEU A 2 1.26 15.09 13.33
C LEU A 2 1.42 13.74 12.60
N CYS A 3 1.00 13.65 11.33
CA CYS A 3 1.12 12.43 10.53
C CYS A 3 2.56 11.94 10.39
N GLY A 4 3.47 12.86 10.06
CA GLY A 4 4.88 12.56 9.89
C GLY A 4 5.52 12.09 11.19
N MET A 5 5.18 12.70 12.32
CA MET A 5 5.71 12.31 13.64
C MET A 5 5.25 10.91 14.05
N VAL A 6 3.97 10.58 13.84
CA VAL A 6 3.42 9.25 14.15
C VAL A 6 4.06 8.19 13.25
N ALA A 7 4.17 8.46 11.94
CA ALA A 7 4.78 7.54 10.97
C ALA A 7 6.27 7.31 11.27
N LEU A 8 7.04 8.38 11.52
CA LEU A 8 8.46 8.29 11.86
C LEU A 8 8.68 7.58 13.20
N GLY A 9 7.91 7.93 14.23
CA GLY A 9 8.01 7.29 15.55
C GLY A 9 7.68 5.79 15.49
N CYS A 10 6.65 5.41 14.75
CA CYS A 10 6.32 4.00 14.52
C CYS A 10 7.40 3.30 13.69
N GLY A 11 7.93 3.96 12.65
CA GLY A 11 9.02 3.45 11.81
C GLY A 11 10.29 3.16 12.63
N ILE A 12 10.73 4.10 13.46
CA ILE A 12 11.87 3.91 14.37
C ILE A 12 11.58 2.77 15.35
N GLY A 13 10.38 2.72 15.93
CA GLY A 13 10.00 1.66 16.86
C GLY A 13 9.90 0.27 16.23
N LEU A 14 9.70 0.16 14.91
CA LEU A 14 9.74 -1.10 14.17
C LEU A 14 11.16 -1.68 14.07
N LEU A 15 12.21 -0.84 14.18
CA LEU A 15 13.61 -1.28 14.14
C LEU A 15 14.03 -2.01 15.43
N TRP A 16 13.32 -1.79 16.54
CA TRP A 16 13.62 -2.44 17.82
C TRP A 16 12.67 -3.62 18.12
N PRO A 17 13.17 -4.86 18.33
CA PRO A 17 12.32 -6.03 18.57
C PRO A 17 11.35 -5.90 19.75
N ARG A 18 11.72 -5.10 20.76
CA ARG A 18 10.90 -4.87 21.96
C ARG A 18 9.65 -4.05 21.65
N THR A 19 9.79 -3.01 20.82
CA THR A 19 8.75 -2.03 20.47
C THR A 19 8.00 -2.38 19.19
N ALA A 20 8.57 -3.19 18.30
CA ALA A 20 8.05 -3.44 16.96
C ALA A 20 6.58 -3.88 16.93
N ALA A 21 6.17 -4.78 17.82
CA ALA A 21 4.78 -5.23 17.90
C ALA A 21 3.79 -4.12 18.30
N VAL A 22 4.22 -3.19 19.17
CA VAL A 22 3.39 -2.05 19.60
C VAL A 22 3.35 -1.03 18.46
N SER A 23 4.49 -0.71 17.86
CA SER A 23 4.60 0.21 16.73
C SER A 23 3.76 -0.24 15.54
N ALA A 24 3.80 -1.52 15.18
CA ALA A 24 2.97 -2.07 14.10
C ALA A 24 1.46 -1.88 14.36
N ARG A 25 1.02 -2.09 15.61
CA ARG A 25 -0.39 -1.92 15.99
C ARG A 25 -0.81 -0.45 15.97
N VAL A 26 0.01 0.43 16.55
CA VAL A 26 -0.27 1.88 16.57
C VAL A 26 -0.34 2.41 15.16
N LEU A 27 0.63 2.03 14.31
CA LEU A 27 0.66 2.41 12.90
C LEU A 27 -0.58 1.92 12.15
N LEU A 28 -0.96 0.65 12.34
CA LEU A 28 -2.15 0.07 11.73
C LEU A 28 -3.43 0.83 12.12
N VAL A 29 -3.66 1.05 13.42
CA VAL A 29 -4.86 1.75 13.91
C VAL A 29 -4.89 3.18 13.38
N TYR A 30 -3.76 3.88 13.44
CA TYR A 30 -3.65 5.25 12.96
C TYR A 30 -3.97 5.37 11.47
N LEU A 31 -3.33 4.55 10.63
CA LEU A 31 -3.52 4.59 9.18
C LEU A 31 -4.93 4.15 8.77
N LEU A 32 -5.51 3.18 9.48
CA LEU A 32 -6.86 2.71 9.19
C LEU A 32 -7.91 3.77 9.56
N LEU A 33 -7.74 4.45 10.70
CA LEU A 33 -8.57 5.62 11.04
C LEU A 33 -8.42 6.72 10.00
N TRP A 34 -7.20 6.99 9.54
CA TRP A 34 -6.95 7.99 8.50
C TRP A 34 -7.64 7.63 7.17
N LEU A 35 -7.50 6.38 6.72
CA LEU A 35 -8.12 5.87 5.51
C LEU A 35 -9.63 6.05 5.56
N VAL A 36 -10.27 5.64 6.66
CA VAL A 36 -11.74 5.67 6.81
C VAL A 36 -12.25 7.10 7.00
N ALA A 37 -11.62 7.90 7.86
CA ALA A 37 -12.12 9.24 8.15
C ALA A 37 -11.93 10.23 6.98
N PHE A 38 -10.76 10.19 6.33
CA PHE A 38 -10.39 11.19 5.33
C PHE A 38 -10.45 10.68 3.90
N LYS A 39 -9.89 9.50 3.61
CA LYS A 39 -9.79 9.06 2.20
C LYS A 39 -11.12 8.54 1.67
N VAL A 40 -11.86 7.77 2.47
CA VAL A 40 -13.20 7.30 2.08
C VAL A 40 -14.16 8.48 1.91
N SER A 41 -14.07 9.52 2.77
CA SER A 41 -14.93 10.69 2.63
C SER A 41 -14.65 11.50 1.36
N VAL A 42 -13.39 11.55 0.90
CA VAL A 42 -13.03 12.15 -0.40
C VAL A 42 -13.65 11.36 -1.56
N ILE A 43 -13.56 10.03 -1.55
CA ILE A 43 -14.19 9.18 -2.57
C ILE A 43 -15.72 9.39 -2.61
N VAL A 44 -16.38 9.43 -1.45
CA VAL A 44 -17.84 9.63 -1.39
C VAL A 44 -18.25 11.00 -1.96
N ARG A 45 -17.42 12.03 -1.78
CA ARG A 45 -17.69 13.38 -2.30
C ARG A 45 -17.37 13.52 -3.79
N ALA A 46 -16.44 12.73 -4.32
CA ALA A 46 -15.97 12.82 -5.69
C ALA A 46 -15.75 11.43 -6.32
N PRO A 47 -16.82 10.60 -6.48
CA PRO A 47 -16.69 9.21 -6.92
C PRO A 47 -16.34 9.06 -8.41
N ALA A 48 -16.49 10.11 -9.21
CA ALA A 48 -16.09 10.11 -10.62
C ALA A 48 -14.65 10.60 -10.85
N VAL A 49 -13.93 10.97 -9.77
CA VAL A 49 -12.60 11.57 -9.85
C VAL A 49 -11.56 10.52 -9.48
N GLU A 50 -10.77 10.10 -10.46
CA GLU A 50 -9.79 9.00 -10.31
C GLU A 50 -8.75 9.27 -9.21
N VAL A 51 -8.23 10.50 -9.10
CA VAL A 51 -7.24 10.84 -8.07
C VAL A 51 -7.75 10.60 -6.64
N SER A 52 -9.07 10.57 -6.41
CA SER A 52 -9.65 10.20 -5.11
C SER A 52 -9.34 8.74 -4.74
N TYR A 53 -9.37 7.85 -5.74
CA TYR A 53 -9.05 6.42 -5.57
C TYR A 53 -7.55 6.20 -5.46
N GLU A 54 -6.74 6.90 -6.26
CA GLU A 54 -5.28 6.90 -6.15
C GLU A 54 -4.84 7.26 -4.73
N SER A 55 -5.34 8.39 -4.23
CA SER A 55 -4.96 8.94 -2.94
C SER A 55 -5.43 8.08 -1.76
N ALA A 56 -6.56 7.37 -1.92
CA ALA A 56 -6.97 6.34 -0.98
C ALA A 56 -6.07 5.09 -1.07
N GLY A 57 -5.69 4.70 -2.28
CA GLY A 57 -4.77 3.61 -2.58
C GLY A 57 -3.42 3.78 -1.88
N GLU A 58 -2.85 4.98 -1.90
CA GLU A 58 -1.60 5.33 -1.18
C GLU A 58 -1.67 4.96 0.30
N THR A 59 -2.77 5.33 0.95
CA THR A 59 -2.98 5.00 2.37
C THR A 59 -3.29 3.52 2.55
N ALA A 60 -4.07 2.92 1.66
CA ALA A 60 -4.46 1.52 1.72
C ALA A 60 -3.25 0.57 1.61
N VAL A 61 -2.26 0.88 0.78
CA VAL A 61 -0.98 0.14 0.70
C VAL A 61 -0.25 0.17 2.04
N LEU A 62 -0.15 1.34 2.68
CA LEU A 62 0.50 1.49 3.98
C LEU A 62 -0.26 0.73 5.08
N VAL A 63 -1.60 0.79 5.06
CA VAL A 63 -2.47 0.01 5.97
C VAL A 63 -2.22 -1.49 5.78
N ALA A 64 -2.18 -1.98 4.54
CA ALA A 64 -1.94 -3.39 4.26
C ALA A 64 -0.58 -3.86 4.79
N GLY A 65 0.48 -3.06 4.59
CA GLY A 65 1.81 -3.33 5.16
C GLY A 65 1.81 -3.38 6.68
N ALA A 66 1.22 -2.37 7.33
CA ALA A 66 1.10 -2.31 8.80
C ALA A 66 0.28 -3.49 9.36
N TRP A 67 -0.74 -3.93 8.61
CA TRP A 67 -1.60 -5.06 8.99
C TRP A 67 -0.82 -6.38 8.93
N VAL A 68 -0.06 -6.63 7.86
CA VAL A 68 0.81 -7.83 7.77
C VAL A 68 1.84 -7.84 8.89
N LEU A 69 2.48 -6.70 9.19
CA LEU A 69 3.42 -6.58 10.32
C LEU A 69 2.74 -6.88 11.66
N HIS A 70 1.54 -6.35 11.87
CA HIS A 70 0.78 -6.61 13.09
C HIS A 70 0.47 -8.11 13.24
N ALA A 71 0.03 -8.77 12.17
CA ALA A 71 -0.24 -10.21 12.17
C ALA A 71 1.03 -11.02 12.43
N TRP A 72 2.15 -10.66 11.80
CA TRP A 72 3.46 -11.30 12.00
C TRP A 72 3.89 -11.26 13.47
N PHE A 73 3.86 -10.08 14.10
CA PHE A 73 4.26 -9.92 15.50
C PHE A 73 3.27 -10.50 16.51
N ALA A 74 2.00 -10.66 16.12
CA ALA A 74 1.00 -11.34 16.94
C ALA A 74 1.24 -12.86 16.97
N GLY A 75 1.60 -13.46 15.83
CA GLY A 75 1.95 -14.89 15.73
C GLY A 75 3.24 -15.24 16.46
N SER A 76 4.31 -14.45 16.27
CA SER A 76 5.64 -14.75 16.84
C SER A 76 5.72 -14.71 18.37
N ARG A 77 4.76 -14.06 19.05
CA ARG A 77 4.70 -13.96 20.53
C ARG A 77 3.90 -15.07 21.20
N GLY A 78 3.58 -16.17 20.51
CA GLY A 78 2.82 -17.29 21.08
C GLY A 78 1.38 -16.92 21.44
N ARG A 79 0.85 -15.82 20.87
CA ARG A 79 -0.54 -15.39 21.04
C ARG A 79 -1.44 -15.97 19.95
N GLU A 80 -1.06 -17.06 19.30
CA GLU A 80 -1.86 -17.70 18.24
C GLU A 80 -3.28 -18.06 18.74
N LEU A 81 -3.40 -18.55 19.98
CA LEU A 81 -4.68 -18.85 20.62
C LEU A 81 -5.55 -17.60 20.91
N ARG A 82 -4.98 -16.39 20.85
CA ARG A 82 -5.67 -15.09 21.03
C ARG A 82 -5.59 -14.20 19.79
N ALA A 83 -5.05 -14.71 18.68
CA ALA A 83 -4.97 -13.98 17.43
C ALA A 83 -6.40 -13.88 16.88
N GLY A 84 -7.10 -12.80 17.21
CA GLY A 84 -8.43 -12.51 16.65
C GLY A 84 -8.39 -12.47 15.11
N ARG A 85 -9.55 -12.41 14.46
CA ARG A 85 -9.66 -12.43 12.98
C ARG A 85 -8.71 -11.47 12.25
N ALA A 86 -8.35 -10.34 12.86
CA ALA A 86 -7.41 -9.38 12.29
C ALA A 86 -5.93 -9.81 12.35
N ALA A 87 -5.52 -10.73 13.24
CA ALA A 87 -4.13 -11.16 13.40
C ALA A 87 -3.85 -12.56 12.82
N GLY A 88 -4.89 -13.34 12.51
CA GLY A 88 -4.76 -14.67 11.91
C GLY A 88 -4.71 -14.68 10.38
N TYR A 89 -4.87 -15.87 9.79
CA TYR A 89 -4.88 -16.09 8.33
C TYR A 89 -5.89 -15.20 7.59
N SER A 90 -7.08 -14.97 8.18
CA SER A 90 -8.10 -14.08 7.63
C SER A 90 -7.67 -12.61 7.60
N GLY A 91 -6.87 -12.16 8.57
CA GLY A 91 -6.31 -10.82 8.61
C GLY A 91 -5.28 -10.58 7.51
N VAL A 92 -4.36 -11.53 7.30
CA VAL A 92 -3.39 -11.46 6.19
C VAL A 92 -4.11 -11.48 4.84
N ARG A 93 -5.17 -12.29 4.70
CA ARG A 93 -6.03 -12.27 3.50
C ARG A 93 -6.69 -10.89 3.30
N GLY A 94 -7.20 -10.27 4.36
CA GLY A 94 -7.78 -8.91 4.32
C GLY A 94 -6.76 -7.87 3.86
N ALA A 95 -5.56 -7.89 4.44
CA ALA A 95 -4.46 -7.01 4.04
C ALA A 95 -4.07 -7.21 2.56
N ARG A 96 -4.03 -8.47 2.10
CA ARG A 96 -3.75 -8.79 0.69
C ARG A 96 -4.81 -8.23 -0.26
N LEU A 97 -6.08 -8.35 0.08
CA LEU A 97 -7.18 -7.80 -0.73
C LEU A 97 -7.12 -6.28 -0.78
N LEU A 98 -6.88 -5.64 0.37
CA LEU A 98 -6.72 -4.18 0.43
C LEU A 98 -5.54 -3.70 -0.42
N TYR A 99 -4.40 -4.39 -0.34
CA TYR A 99 -3.24 -4.10 -1.18
C TYR A 99 -3.57 -4.26 -2.66
N ALA A 100 -4.26 -5.34 -3.05
CA ALA A 100 -4.66 -5.60 -4.43
C ALA A 100 -5.54 -4.48 -5.01
N LEU A 101 -6.54 -4.02 -4.24
CA LEU A 101 -7.40 -2.92 -4.64
C LEU A 101 -6.63 -1.61 -4.81
N ALA A 102 -5.66 -1.35 -3.92
CA ALA A 102 -4.81 -0.17 -4.04
C ALA A 102 -3.91 -0.21 -5.30
N LEU A 103 -3.38 -1.38 -5.66
CA LEU A 103 -2.62 -1.52 -6.91
C LEU A 103 -3.51 -1.27 -8.14
N ILE A 104 -4.76 -1.72 -8.12
CA ILE A 104 -5.69 -1.45 -9.22
C ILE A 104 -5.92 0.05 -9.36
N ALA A 105 -6.13 0.77 -8.25
CA ALA A 105 -6.28 2.23 -8.27
C ALA A 105 -5.02 2.90 -8.86
N PHE A 106 -3.81 2.53 -8.42
CA PHE A 106 -2.57 3.07 -9.00
C PHE A 106 -2.46 2.81 -10.51
N GLY A 107 -2.78 1.60 -10.93
CA GLY A 107 -2.75 1.22 -12.34
C GLY A 107 -3.71 2.06 -13.17
N LEU A 108 -4.95 2.24 -12.73
CA LEU A 108 -5.94 3.09 -13.39
C LEU A 108 -5.49 4.55 -13.46
N SER A 109 -4.93 5.06 -12.37
CA SER A 109 -4.44 6.43 -12.29
C SER A 109 -3.27 6.72 -13.25
N HIS A 110 -2.39 5.74 -13.51
CA HIS A 110 -1.34 5.88 -14.54
C HIS A 110 -1.91 6.12 -15.94
N PHE A 111 -3.07 5.55 -16.26
CA PHE A 111 -3.72 5.75 -17.55
C PHE A 111 -4.61 6.99 -17.57
N ALA A 112 -5.31 7.28 -16.47
CA ALA A 112 -6.16 8.48 -16.35
C ALA A 112 -5.34 9.78 -16.36
N TYR A 113 -4.12 9.74 -15.84
CA TYR A 113 -3.22 10.89 -15.71
C TYR A 113 -1.90 10.69 -16.47
N LEU A 114 -1.95 10.01 -17.62
CA LEU A 114 -0.77 9.57 -18.37
C LEU A 114 0.27 10.67 -18.63
N GLU A 115 -0.16 11.87 -19.01
CA GLU A 115 0.76 12.99 -19.26
C GLU A 115 1.49 13.43 -17.98
N LEU A 116 0.78 13.51 -16.86
CA LEU A 116 1.35 13.83 -15.54
C LEU A 116 2.32 12.72 -15.11
N THR A 117 1.94 11.45 -15.26
CA THR A 117 2.80 10.32 -14.91
C THR A 117 4.03 10.23 -15.80
N ALA A 118 3.90 10.47 -17.11
CA ALA A 118 5.03 10.48 -18.03
C ALA A 118 6.02 11.62 -17.72
N ALA A 119 5.53 12.76 -17.26
CA ALA A 119 6.38 13.89 -16.84
C ALA A 119 7.22 13.58 -15.58
N LEU A 120 6.84 12.57 -14.79
CA LEU A 120 7.61 12.10 -13.63
C LEU A 120 8.76 11.15 -14.01
N VAL A 121 8.79 10.66 -15.25
CA VAL A 121 9.87 9.78 -15.71
C VAL A 121 11.17 10.59 -15.83
N PRO A 122 12.30 10.09 -15.30
CA PRO A 122 13.56 10.84 -15.35
C PRO A 122 13.98 11.20 -16.77
N GLY A 123 14.44 12.43 -16.98
CA GLY A 123 14.76 12.95 -18.32
C GLY A 123 15.89 12.22 -19.06
N TRP A 124 16.69 11.41 -18.37
CA TRP A 124 17.71 10.55 -18.98
C TRP A 124 17.15 9.23 -19.53
N LEU A 125 15.92 8.86 -19.18
CA LEU A 125 15.28 7.63 -19.62
C LEU A 125 14.43 7.91 -20.87
N PRO A 126 14.67 7.22 -22.00
CA PRO A 126 13.92 7.45 -23.22
C PRO A 126 12.49 6.88 -23.10
N PHE A 127 11.58 7.41 -23.92
CA PHE A 127 10.18 6.95 -24.04
C PHE A 127 9.38 7.02 -22.72
N PRO A 128 9.19 8.21 -22.13
CA PRO A 128 8.51 8.36 -20.84
C PRO A 128 7.09 7.76 -20.82
N VAL A 129 6.34 7.91 -21.91
CA VAL A 129 4.99 7.34 -22.05
C VAL A 129 5.01 5.81 -22.00
N PHE A 130 6.02 5.17 -22.59
CA PHE A 130 6.16 3.71 -22.54
C PHE A 130 6.32 3.23 -21.10
N TRP A 131 7.18 3.87 -20.33
CA TRP A 131 7.40 3.51 -18.92
C TRP A 131 6.17 3.74 -18.06
N ALA A 132 5.47 4.86 -18.24
CA ALA A 132 4.21 5.13 -17.54
C ALA A 132 3.13 4.06 -17.85
N CYS A 133 2.98 3.66 -19.11
CA CYS A 133 2.07 2.58 -19.50
C CYS A 133 2.50 1.22 -18.93
N LEU A 134 3.80 0.90 -18.98
CA LEU A 134 4.35 -0.36 -18.48
C LEU A 134 4.10 -0.52 -16.99
N THR A 135 4.38 0.52 -16.20
CA THR A 135 4.22 0.46 -14.74
C THR A 135 2.77 0.48 -14.32
N GLY A 136 1.91 1.21 -15.03
CA GLY A 136 0.46 1.17 -14.86
C GLY A 136 -0.11 -0.21 -15.11
N ALA A 137 0.25 -0.83 -16.24
CA ALA A 137 -0.16 -2.20 -16.57
C ALA A 137 0.38 -3.22 -15.55
N ALA A 138 1.62 -3.07 -15.09
CA ALA A 138 2.20 -3.93 -14.07
C ALA A 138 1.41 -3.88 -12.76
N TYR A 139 0.94 -2.70 -12.34
CA TYR A 139 0.07 -2.58 -11.16
C TYR A 139 -1.28 -3.28 -11.34
N LEU A 140 -1.93 -3.12 -12.50
CA LEU A 140 -3.20 -3.80 -12.79
C LEU A 140 -3.04 -5.32 -12.76
N VAL A 141 -2.00 -5.85 -13.40
CA VAL A 141 -1.71 -7.29 -13.42
C VAL A 141 -1.38 -7.80 -12.02
N ALA A 142 -0.56 -7.07 -11.25
CA ALA A 142 -0.23 -7.46 -9.88
C ALA A 142 -1.46 -7.45 -8.97
N GLY A 143 -2.33 -6.44 -9.09
CA GLY A 143 -3.60 -6.35 -8.37
C GLY A 143 -4.52 -7.53 -8.70
N ALA A 144 -4.72 -7.83 -9.98
CA ALA A 144 -5.52 -8.97 -10.42
C ALA A 144 -4.96 -10.31 -9.91
N ALA A 145 -3.63 -10.52 -10.01
CA ALA A 145 -2.95 -11.70 -9.49
C ALA A 145 -3.16 -11.87 -7.98
N LEU A 146 -3.11 -10.79 -7.21
CA LEU A 146 -3.36 -10.79 -5.76
C LEU A 146 -4.82 -11.09 -5.39
N LEU A 147 -5.79 -10.61 -6.19
CA LEU A 147 -7.21 -10.89 -6.01
C LEU A 147 -7.51 -12.37 -6.26
N ILE A 148 -7.04 -12.91 -7.38
CA ILE A 148 -7.25 -14.31 -7.77
C ILE A 148 -6.42 -15.25 -6.88
N GLY A 149 -5.29 -14.77 -6.36
CA GLY A 149 -4.37 -15.56 -5.52
C GLY A 149 -3.31 -16.32 -6.31
N VAL A 150 -3.19 -16.08 -7.61
CA VAL A 150 -2.19 -16.69 -8.50
C VAL A 150 -0.89 -15.89 -8.42
N HIS A 151 0.23 -16.56 -8.15
CA HIS A 151 1.55 -15.91 -7.97
C HIS A 151 1.55 -14.71 -7.01
N ALA A 152 0.63 -14.67 -6.03
CA ALA A 152 0.37 -13.51 -5.17
C ALA A 152 1.62 -12.98 -4.45
N ARG A 153 2.53 -13.87 -4.02
CA ARG A 153 3.79 -13.47 -3.38
C ARG A 153 4.72 -12.73 -4.33
N LEU A 154 4.84 -13.23 -5.57
CA LEU A 154 5.68 -12.61 -6.60
C LEU A 154 5.07 -11.28 -7.04
N ALA A 155 3.75 -11.23 -7.27
CA ALA A 155 3.03 -10.01 -7.62
C ALA A 155 3.24 -8.92 -6.55
N ALA A 156 3.11 -9.27 -5.26
CA ALA A 156 3.36 -8.32 -4.18
C ALA A 156 4.82 -7.86 -4.12
N ALA A 157 5.78 -8.77 -4.30
CA ALA A 157 7.19 -8.43 -4.29
C ALA A 157 7.57 -7.50 -5.44
N LEU A 158 7.11 -7.79 -6.67
CA LEU A 158 7.36 -6.96 -7.84
C LEU A 158 6.71 -5.58 -7.70
N ALA A 159 5.48 -5.50 -7.19
CA ALA A 159 4.82 -4.22 -6.94
C ALA A 159 5.58 -3.39 -5.88
N ALA A 160 6.09 -4.02 -4.82
CA ALA A 160 6.92 -3.34 -3.83
C ALA A 160 8.26 -2.87 -4.42
N VAL A 161 8.91 -3.67 -5.27
CA VAL A 161 10.13 -3.28 -5.98
C VAL A 161 9.86 -2.08 -6.89
N GLN A 162 8.76 -2.09 -7.66
CA GLN A 162 8.38 -0.97 -8.52
C GLN A 162 8.19 0.33 -7.72
N MET A 163 7.47 0.29 -6.59
CA MET A 163 7.31 1.44 -5.70
C MET A 163 8.64 1.92 -5.12
N GLY A 164 9.52 0.99 -4.74
CA GLY A 164 10.87 1.30 -4.27
C GLY A 164 11.71 2.00 -5.35
N LEU A 165 11.64 1.55 -6.60
CA LEU A 165 12.29 2.20 -7.73
C LEU A 165 11.76 3.62 -7.95
N PHE A 166 10.45 3.83 -7.88
CA PHE A 166 9.88 5.19 -7.98
C PHE A 166 10.40 6.11 -6.90
N THR A 167 10.51 5.60 -5.67
CA THR A 167 11.04 6.34 -4.54
C THR A 167 12.52 6.68 -4.72
N LEU A 168 13.26 6.04 -5.63
CA LEU A 168 14.67 6.33 -5.90
C LEU A 168 14.89 7.17 -7.16
N LEU A 169 13.99 7.06 -8.13
CA LEU A 169 14.17 7.62 -9.47
C LEU A 169 13.36 8.90 -9.69
N VAL A 170 12.22 9.07 -9.01
CA VAL A 170 11.28 10.19 -9.23
C VAL A 170 11.45 11.22 -8.11
N TRP A 171 11.85 12.44 -8.46
CA TRP A 171 12.07 13.56 -7.54
C TRP A 171 11.73 14.91 -8.16
#